data_AF-A0A521YTK3-F1
#
_entry.id   AF-A0A521YTK3-F1
#
_cell.length_a   1.000
_cell.length_b   1.000
_cell.length_c   1.000
_cell.angle_alpha   90.00
_cell.angle_beta   90.00
_cell.angle_gamma   90.00
#
_symmetry.space_group_name_H-M   'P 1'
#
loop_
_entity.id
_entity.type
_entity.pdbx_description
1 polymer ?
#
loop_
_entity_poly.entity_id
_entity_poly.type
_entity_poly.pdbx_seq_one_letter_code
_entity_poly.pdbx_strand_id
1 'polypeptide(L)'
;MSRSADSRPASPSTPTVAPLAIGVPAAARAVGVGQGKVWALIAGRELPVIRFGRRTLVRVAALDEWLRRREELGTDRQRSRQSAQARAVGVAAQKPKFSRNPRVTA
;
A
#
# COMPACT_ATOMS: atom_id res chain seq x y z
N MET A 1 -41.37 28.89 31.92
CA MET A 1 -39.91 29.12 31.92
C MET A 1 -39.28 28.25 30.85
N SER A 2 -39.34 28.68 29.58
CA SER A 2 -38.80 27.93 28.43
C SER A 2 -37.47 28.54 28.04
N ARG A 3 -36.36 27.79 28.18
CA ARG A 3 -35.13 28.11 27.45
C ARG A 3 -35.05 27.12 26.31
N SER A 4 -35.41 27.62 25.14
CA SER A 4 -35.22 26.99 23.85
C SER A 4 -33.80 26.45 23.76
N ALA A 5 -33.68 25.14 23.52
CA ALA A 5 -32.45 24.55 23.05
C ALA A 5 -32.06 25.27 21.75
N ASP A 6 -30.91 25.94 21.79
CA ASP A 6 -30.23 26.55 20.65
C ASP A 6 -30.03 25.49 19.57
N SER A 7 -31.03 25.33 18.70
CA SER A 7 -30.95 24.48 17.52
C SER A 7 -30.18 25.27 16.48
N ARG A 8 -28.84 25.31 16.62
CA ARG A 8 -28.00 25.83 15.56
C ARG A 8 -28.24 24.98 14.32
N PRO A 9 -28.72 25.56 13.20
CA PRO A 9 -28.76 24.81 11.96
C PRO A 9 -27.34 24.37 11.65
N ALA A 10 -27.15 23.06 11.46
CA ALA A 10 -25.87 22.50 11.04
C ALA A 10 -25.37 23.31 9.84
N SER A 11 -24.19 23.94 9.98
CA SER A 11 -23.59 24.73 8.92
C SER A 11 -23.60 23.93 7.61
N PRO A 12 -23.90 24.59 6.47
CA PRO A 12 -23.94 23.91 5.18
C PRO A 12 -22.61 23.18 4.97
N SER A 13 -22.68 21.86 4.81
CA SER A 13 -21.56 21.01 4.47
C SER A 13 -20.98 21.49 3.15
N THR A 14 -19.86 22.21 3.23
CA THR A 14 -19.12 22.69 2.06
C THR A 14 -18.87 21.49 1.15
N PRO A 15 -19.27 21.52 -0.13
CA PRO A 15 -19.03 20.40 -1.02
C PRO A 15 -17.53 20.10 -1.03
N THR A 16 -17.17 18.92 -0.54
CA THR A 16 -15.80 18.41 -0.52
C THR A 16 -15.42 18.06 -1.95
N VAL A 17 -15.04 19.08 -2.71
CA VAL A 17 -14.39 18.86 -4.00
C VAL A 17 -13.05 18.20 -3.71
N ALA A 18 -12.84 17.02 -4.29
CA ALA A 18 -11.58 16.29 -4.14
C ALA A 18 -10.42 17.18 -4.64
N PRO A 19 -9.35 17.35 -3.86
CA PRO A 19 -8.25 18.22 -4.25
C PRO A 19 -7.49 17.63 -5.43
N LEU A 20 -7.21 18.44 -6.46
CA LEU A 20 -6.41 18.00 -7.62
C LEU A 20 -4.92 17.83 -7.29
N ALA A 21 -4.44 18.64 -6.35
CA ALA A 21 -3.08 18.58 -5.85
C ALA A 21 -3.04 18.93 -4.36
N ILE A 22 -2.13 18.28 -3.64
CA ILE A 22 -1.96 18.41 -2.20
C ILE A 22 -0.50 18.77 -1.90
N GLY A 23 -0.27 19.50 -0.80
CA GLY A 23 1.09 19.82 -0.37
C GLY A 23 1.86 18.59 0.12
N VAL A 24 3.19 18.66 0.16
CA VAL A 24 4.06 17.55 0.62
C VAL A 24 3.66 16.99 2.00
N PRO A 25 3.34 17.80 3.03
CA PRO A 25 2.86 17.28 4.32
C PRO A 25 1.56 16.48 4.22
N ALA A 26 0.64 16.90 3.34
CA ALA A 26 -0.63 16.22 3.12
C ALA A 26 -0.43 14.94 2.28
N ALA A 27 0.47 14.97 1.29
CA ALA A 27 0.85 13.78 0.52
C ALA A 27 1.46 12.69 1.42
N ALA A 28 2.34 13.07 2.34
CA ALA A 28 2.91 12.15 3.33
C ALA A 28 1.82 11.45 4.16
N ARG A 29 0.82 12.21 4.62
CA ARG A 29 -0.33 11.67 5.36
C ARG A 29 -1.22 10.79 4.49
N ALA A 30 -1.48 11.19 3.24
CA ALA A 30 -2.31 10.44 2.30
C ALA A 30 -1.72 9.06 1.96
N VAL A 31 -0.39 8.99 1.83
CA VAL A 31 0.33 7.74 1.51
C VAL A 31 0.69 6.93 2.77
N GLY A 32 0.63 7.54 3.96
CA GLY A 32 1.00 6.88 5.22
C GLY A 32 2.52 6.76 5.44
N VAL A 33 3.32 7.67 4.88
CA VAL A 33 4.79 7.66 5.01
C VAL A 33 5.31 8.93 5.69
N GLY A 34 6.53 8.87 6.22
CA GLY A 34 7.19 10.04 6.79
C GLY A 34 7.50 11.12 5.74
N GLN A 35 7.44 12.39 6.13
CA GLN A 35 7.72 13.53 5.23
C GLN A 35 9.12 13.46 4.59
N GLY A 36 10.13 13.02 5.35
CA GLY A 36 11.50 12.84 4.83
C GLY A 36 11.56 11.82 3.68
N LYS A 37 10.72 10.78 3.72
CA LYS A 37 10.62 9.81 2.62
C LYS A 37 10.03 10.46 1.38
N VAL A 38 8.99 11.28 1.53
CA VAL A 38 8.41 12.03 0.40
C VAL A 38 9.44 12.98 -0.21
N TRP A 39 10.19 13.72 0.61
CA TRP A 39 11.26 14.57 0.12
C TRP A 39 12.37 13.78 -0.60
N ALA A 40 12.74 12.60 -0.09
CA ALA A 40 13.68 11.73 -0.78
C ALA A 40 13.16 11.25 -2.14
N LEU A 41 11.87 10.95 -2.26
CA LEU A 41 11.23 10.59 -3.54
C LEU A 41 11.21 11.76 -4.52
N ILE A 42 10.97 12.97 -4.03
CA ILE A 42 11.03 14.20 -4.82
C ILE A 42 12.46 14.47 -5.30
N ALA A 43 13.44 14.36 -4.40
CA ALA A 43 14.86 14.53 -4.74
C ALA A 43 15.34 13.48 -5.74
N GLY A 44 14.88 12.23 -5.60
CA GLY A 44 15.13 11.13 -6.54
C GLY A 44 14.33 11.20 -7.84
N ARG A 45 13.52 12.25 -8.05
CA ARG A 45 12.63 12.42 -9.23
C ARG A 45 11.64 11.28 -9.47
N GLU A 46 11.37 10.45 -8.47
CA GLU A 46 10.35 9.40 -8.55
C GLU A 46 8.94 9.96 -8.49
N LEU A 47 8.76 11.06 -7.75
CA LEU A 47 7.46 11.70 -7.56
C LEU A 47 7.46 13.09 -8.22
N PRO A 48 6.64 13.31 -9.27
CA PRO A 48 6.58 14.60 -9.94
C PRO A 48 5.88 15.63 -9.07
N VAL A 49 6.45 16.83 -9.03
CA VAL A 49 5.95 17.95 -8.19
C VAL A 49 5.74 19.22 -9.00
N ILE A 50 4.76 20.00 -8.57
CA ILE A 50 4.47 21.34 -9.08
C ILE A 50 4.96 22.33 -8.04
N ARG A 51 5.90 23.19 -8.43
CA ARG A 51 6.38 24.27 -7.56
C ARG A 51 5.51 25.50 -7.79
N PHE A 52 4.76 25.91 -6.77
CA PHE A 52 3.92 27.10 -6.79
C PHE A 52 4.46 28.10 -5.77
N GLY A 53 5.39 28.95 -6.23
CA GLY A 53 6.17 29.84 -5.38
C GLY A 53 6.93 29.07 -4.29
N ARG A 54 6.64 29.37 -3.02
CA ARG A 54 7.24 28.69 -1.86
C ARG A 54 6.61 27.33 -1.56
N ARG A 55 5.47 26.99 -2.16
CA ARG A 55 4.76 25.74 -1.90
C ARG A 55 5.12 24.69 -2.94
N THR A 56 5.35 23.47 -2.48
CA THR A 56 5.50 22.29 -3.34
C THR A 56 4.22 21.47 -3.27
N LEU A 57 3.60 21.27 -4.42
CA LEU A 57 2.35 20.52 -4.57
C LEU A 57 2.62 19.22 -5.34
N VAL A 58 1.89 18.19 -4.98
CA VAL A 58 1.91 16.88 -5.63
C VAL A 58 0.51 16.60 -6.15
N ARG A 59 0.39 16.22 -7.43
CA ARG A 59 -0.90 15.82 -7.99
C ARG A 59 -1.37 14.53 -7.34
N VAL A 60 -2.65 14.45 -7.01
CA VAL A 60 -3.23 13.23 -6.42
C VAL A 60 -3.11 12.06 -7.40
N ALA A 61 -3.38 12.28 -8.69
CA ALA A 61 -3.22 11.26 -9.73
C ALA A 61 -1.78 10.72 -9.83
N ALA A 62 -0.76 11.55 -9.58
CA ALA A 62 0.62 11.11 -9.63
C ALA A 62 1.02 10.26 -8.40
N LEU A 63 0.42 10.54 -7.24
CA LEU A 63 0.59 9.71 -6.04
C LEU A 63 -0.03 8.33 -6.24
N ASP A 64 -1.23 8.29 -6.83
CA ASP A 64 -1.94 7.05 -7.17
C ASP A 64 -1.14 6.18 -8.15
N GLU A 65 -0.66 6.78 -9.24
CA GLU A 65 0.19 6.07 -10.21
C GLU A 65 1.48 5.54 -9.58
N TRP A 66 2.10 6.32 -8.69
CA TRP A 66 3.30 5.90 -7.98
C TRP A 66 3.02 4.70 -7.04
N LEU A 67 1.89 4.71 -6.33
CA LEU A 67 1.47 3.57 -5.49
C LEU A 67 1.24 2.32 -6.32
N ARG A 68 0.50 2.44 -7.43
CA ARG A 68 0.25 1.33 -8.35
C ARG A 68 1.55 0.70 -8.86
N ARG A 69 2.53 1.51 -9.27
CA ARG A 69 3.85 1.02 -9.69
C ARG A 69 4.59 0.27 -8.57
N ARG A 70 4.43 0.72 -7.32
CA ARG A 70 5.03 0.06 -6.14
C ARG A 70 4.36 -1.29 -5.84
N GLU A 71 3.06 -1.41 -6.04
CA GLU A 71 2.32 -2.67 -5.87
C GLU A 71 2.77 -3.73 -6.88
N GLU A 72 2.95 -3.34 -8.14
CA GLU A 72 3.43 -4.22 -9.21
C GLU A 72 4.84 -4.78 -8.86
N LEU A 73 5.74 -3.90 -8.41
CA LEU A 73 7.11 -4.29 -8.00
C LEU A 73 7.14 -5.16 -6.73
N GLY A 74 6.24 -4.92 -5.77
CA GLY A 74 6.13 -5.71 -4.54
C GLY A 74 5.57 -7.10 -4.81
N THR A 75 4.58 -7.19 -5.70
CA THR A 75 3.91 -8.43 -6.07
C THR A 75 4.85 -9.39 -6.79
N ASP A 76 5.73 -8.89 -7.66
CA ASP A 76 6.70 -9.72 -8.38
C ASP A 76 7.71 -10.42 -7.45
N ARG A 77 8.21 -9.67 -6.45
CA ARG A 77 9.09 -10.22 -5.41
C ARG A 77 8.38 -11.25 -4.53
N GLN A 78 7.09 -11.00 -4.24
CA GLN A 78 6.27 -11.90 -3.44
C GLN A 78 5.93 -13.20 -4.20
N ARG A 79 5.57 -13.10 -5.49
CA ARG A 79 5.34 -14.26 -6.36
C ARG A 79 6.60 -15.09 -6.56
N SER A 80 7.75 -14.45 -6.75
CA SER A 80 9.05 -15.13 -6.88
C SER A 80 9.42 -15.90 -5.61
N ARG A 81 9.19 -15.29 -4.43
CA ARG A 81 9.39 -15.97 -3.14
C ARG A 81 8.40 -17.11 -2.94
N GLN A 82 7.12 -16.90 -3.23
CA GLN A 82 6.08 -17.94 -3.08
C GLN A 82 6.29 -19.11 -4.03
N SER A 83 6.74 -18.88 -5.27
CA SER A 83 7.02 -19.96 -6.23
C SER A 83 8.30 -20.72 -5.90
N ALA A 84 9.34 -20.06 -5.37
CA ALA A 84 10.49 -20.74 -4.77
C ALA A 84 10.07 -21.57 -3.54
N GLN A 85 9.18 -21.04 -2.70
CA GLN A 85 8.67 -21.72 -1.51
C GLN A 85 7.74 -22.90 -1.87
N ALA A 86 6.88 -22.76 -2.90
CA ALA A 86 6.04 -23.86 -3.40
C ALA A 86 6.88 -25.01 -3.99
N ARG A 87 7.99 -24.70 -4.67
CA ARG A 87 8.97 -25.72 -5.09
C ARG A 87 9.63 -26.42 -3.90
N ALA A 88 9.96 -25.69 -2.84
CA ALA A 88 10.53 -26.28 -1.63
C ALA A 88 9.52 -27.16 -0.86
N VAL A 89 8.24 -26.78 -0.84
CA VAL A 89 7.17 -27.54 -0.14
C VAL A 89 6.76 -28.80 -0.93
N GLY A 90 6.83 -28.78 -2.27
CA GLY A 90 6.51 -29.94 -3.12
C GLY A 90 7.52 -31.10 -3.09
N VAL A 91 8.73 -30.90 -2.54
CA VAL A 91 9.81 -31.93 -2.55
C VAL A 91 9.71 -32.91 -1.36
N ALA A 92 8.85 -32.66 -0.36
CA ALA A 92 8.76 -33.49 0.84
C ALA A 92 7.75 -34.64 0.78
N ALA A 93 6.99 -34.79 -0.31
CA ALA A 93 5.83 -35.69 -0.37
C ALA A 93 5.98 -36.87 -1.35
N GLN A 94 7.14 -37.54 -1.39
CA GLN A 94 7.19 -38.89 -2.00
C GLN A 94 8.32 -39.75 -1.42
N LYS A 95 8.08 -40.39 -0.28
CA LYS A 95 8.73 -41.66 0.03
C LYS A 95 7.67 -42.76 -0.05
N PRO A 96 7.78 -43.72 -0.99
CA PRO A 96 6.83 -44.81 -1.09
C PRO A 96 6.90 -45.66 0.18
N LYS A 97 5.72 -45.98 0.72
CA LYS A 97 5.53 -46.95 1.81
C LYS A 97 6.04 -48.31 1.31
N PHE A 98 7.24 -48.71 1.72
CA PHE A 98 7.65 -50.12 1.63
C PHE A 98 6.77 -50.90 2.61
N SER A 99 5.71 -51.50 2.06
CA SER A 99 4.80 -52.37 2.79
C SER A 99 5.50 -53.69 3.11
N ARG A 100 5.29 -54.15 4.35
CA ARG A 100 5.70 -55.43 4.93
C ARG A 100 5.25 -56.63 4.09
N ASN A 101 6.03 -57.74 4.11
CA ASN A 101 5.67 -59.04 4.74
C ASN A 101 6.60 -60.19 4.26
N PRO A 102 6.51 -61.43 4.81
CA PRO A 102 6.69 -61.82 6.21
C PRO A 102 7.68 -63.01 6.32
N ARG A 103 7.92 -63.50 7.55
CA ARG A 103 8.69 -64.71 7.91
C ARG A 103 8.51 -65.89 6.94
N VAL A 104 9.62 -66.53 6.57
CA VAL A 104 9.65 -67.94 6.13
C VAL A 104 10.51 -68.71 7.12
N THR A 105 9.88 -69.73 7.71
CA THR A 105 10.39 -70.77 8.59
C THR A 105 11.26 -71.77 7.80
N ALA A 106 12.31 -72.30 8.42
CA ALA A 106 12.94 -73.57 8.09
C ALA A 106 13.39 -74.24 9.39
#